data_AF-A0A9D5IGV2-F1
#
_entry.id   AF-A0A9D5IGV2-F1
#
_cell.length_a   1.000
_cell.length_b   1.000
_cell.length_c   1.000
_cell.angle_alpha   90.00
_cell.angle_beta   90.00
_cell.angle_gamma   90.00
#
_symmetry.space_group_name_H-M   'P 1'
#
loop_
_entity.id
_entity.type
_entity.pdbx_description
1 polymer ?
#
loop_
_entity_poly.entity_id
_entity_poly.type
_entity_poly.pdbx_seq_one_letter_code
_entity_poly.pdbx_strand_id
1 'polypeptide(L)'
;MNVRIGDVGRAVSALSPSGYVEIDGVRRSARSEGTYIDAGRDVIVVRGEMPSFIVREIEPGIPLPRFPNHGTTIEKSEHQRNSADVAVSEQEEQRLAWKQLKRRMRIGAAASGAFGLLVGLANAALGGHYNWASVNETIQLPLLHAGSAAIGTAAAIVLYFFTGWFVTHILPAEADAVFEPSFLAILAGLVGAALGFWMNFASGDVNTIALWSAGVSFAFAAVVCGVSWVVTLARG
;
A
#
# COMPACT_ATOMS: atom_id res chain seq x y z
N MET A 1 -25.27 22.15 8.17
CA MET A 1 -26.55 22.32 7.48
C MET A 1 -26.36 22.44 5.97
N ASN A 2 -27.28 21.86 5.20
CA ASN A 2 -27.36 22.04 3.75
C ASN A 2 -28.20 23.30 3.45
N VAL A 3 -27.76 24.11 2.49
CA VAL A 3 -28.47 25.31 2.04
C VAL A 3 -29.49 24.92 0.97
N ARG A 4 -30.69 25.47 1.04
CA ARG A 4 -31.78 25.25 0.08
C ARG A 4 -32.05 26.52 -0.72
N ILE A 5 -32.62 26.33 -1.91
CA ILE A 5 -33.14 27.46 -2.69
C ILE A 5 -34.32 28.07 -1.92
N GLY A 6 -34.30 29.38 -1.72
CA GLY A 6 -35.28 30.11 -0.92
C GLY A 6 -34.86 30.40 0.52
N ASP A 7 -33.74 29.83 0.99
CA ASP A 7 -33.22 30.17 2.32
C ASP A 7 -32.85 31.66 2.38
N VAL A 8 -33.22 32.29 3.49
CA VAL A 8 -32.90 33.69 3.77
C VAL A 8 -31.61 33.75 4.60
N GLY A 9 -30.76 34.69 4.25
CA GLY A 9 -29.55 35.01 4.99
C GLY A 9 -29.27 36.50 5.00
N ARG A 10 -28.09 36.86 5.49
CA ARG A 10 -27.64 38.26 5.57
C ARG A 10 -26.31 38.45 4.89
N ALA A 11 -26.15 39.52 4.12
CA ALA A 11 -24.87 39.89 3.53
C ALA A 11 -23.86 40.28 4.64
N VAL A 12 -22.74 39.57 4.76
CA VAL A 12 -21.65 39.89 5.71
C VAL A 12 -20.67 40.90 5.09
N SER A 13 -20.51 40.84 3.77
CA SER A 13 -19.76 41.83 2.98
C SER A 13 -20.63 42.36 1.85
N ALA A 14 -20.26 43.50 1.27
CA ALA A 14 -20.86 43.93 0.01
C ALA A 14 -20.63 42.85 -1.08
N LEU A 15 -21.59 42.69 -1.99
CA LEU A 15 -21.50 41.75 -3.12
C LEU A 15 -21.45 42.49 -4.46
N SER A 16 -20.35 42.33 -5.22
CA SER A 16 -20.20 42.87 -6.58
C SER A 16 -19.12 42.15 -7.42
N PRO A 17 -19.47 41.07 -8.14
CA PRO A 17 -20.64 40.24 -7.93
C PRO A 17 -20.43 39.30 -6.73
N SER A 18 -19.20 39.04 -6.28
CA SER A 18 -18.89 38.09 -5.20
C SER A 18 -18.79 38.76 -3.82
N GLY A 19 -19.14 38.01 -2.79
CA GLY A 19 -18.97 38.39 -1.38
C GLY A 19 -19.30 37.22 -0.44
N TYR A 20 -19.59 37.55 0.81
CA TYR A 20 -19.97 36.56 1.82
C TYR A 20 -21.35 36.83 2.37
N VAL A 21 -22.12 35.77 2.59
CA VAL A 21 -23.43 35.79 3.24
C VAL A 21 -23.42 34.85 4.43
N GLU A 22 -24.22 35.16 5.44
CA GLU A 22 -24.48 34.31 6.59
C GLU A 22 -25.87 33.71 6.42
N ILE A 23 -25.93 32.39 6.27
CA ILE A 23 -27.18 31.63 6.17
C ILE A 23 -27.14 30.61 7.30
N ASP A 24 -28.16 30.63 8.16
CA ASP A 24 -28.25 29.74 9.32
C ASP A 24 -27.00 29.78 10.22
N GLY A 25 -26.50 30.99 10.49
CA GLY A 25 -25.32 31.24 11.33
C GLY A 25 -23.97 30.82 10.73
N VAL A 26 -23.92 30.34 9.49
CA VAL A 26 -22.68 29.92 8.82
C VAL A 26 -22.34 30.89 7.70
N ARG A 27 -21.12 31.46 7.76
CA ARG A 27 -20.57 32.29 6.68
C ARG A 27 -20.27 31.44 5.44
N ARG A 28 -20.78 31.87 4.28
CA ARG A 28 -20.68 31.18 2.98
C ARG A 28 -20.27 32.17 1.89
N SER A 29 -19.59 31.67 0.85
CA SER A 29 -19.32 32.44 -0.36
C SER A 29 -20.60 32.56 -1.19
N ALA A 30 -20.90 33.76 -1.67
CA ALA A 30 -22.04 34.01 -2.53
C ALA A 30 -21.71 35.00 -3.64
N ARG A 31 -22.56 35.03 -4.66
CA ARG A 31 -22.53 35.93 -5.80
C ARG A 31 -23.89 36.58 -5.95
N SER A 32 -23.96 37.88 -6.17
CA SER A 32 -25.22 38.56 -6.46
C SER A 32 -25.74 38.20 -7.85
N GLU A 33 -27.06 38.19 -8.02
CA GLU A 33 -27.72 37.98 -9.31
C GLU A 33 -27.68 39.23 -10.21
N GLY A 34 -26.50 39.83 -10.35
CA GLY A 34 -26.25 40.97 -11.24
C GLY A 34 -26.49 42.35 -10.64
N THR A 35 -26.93 42.45 -9.38
CA THR A 35 -27.06 43.73 -8.67
C THR A 35 -25.98 43.91 -7.59
N TYR A 36 -25.65 45.15 -7.27
CA TYR A 36 -24.83 45.45 -6.10
C TYR A 36 -25.68 45.30 -4.83
N ILE A 37 -25.13 44.63 -3.81
CA ILE A 37 -25.83 44.43 -2.53
C ILE A 37 -24.91 44.92 -1.40
N ASP A 38 -25.41 45.83 -0.57
CA ASP A 38 -24.67 46.34 0.59
C ASP A 38 -24.52 45.30 1.70
N ALA A 39 -23.45 45.44 2.50
CA ALA A 39 -23.28 44.64 3.71
C ALA A 39 -24.43 44.91 4.70
N GLY A 40 -24.89 43.85 5.35
CA GLY A 40 -25.96 43.88 6.34
C GLY A 40 -27.38 43.75 5.78
N ARG A 41 -27.54 43.73 4.44
CA ARG A 41 -28.83 43.51 3.77
C ARG A 41 -29.29 42.05 3.83
N ASP A 42 -30.59 41.85 3.86
CA ASP A 42 -31.19 40.51 3.79
C ASP A 42 -31.19 40.00 2.34
N VAL A 43 -30.82 38.75 2.17
CA VAL A 43 -30.67 38.11 0.86
C VAL A 43 -31.38 36.76 0.83
N ILE A 44 -31.87 36.37 -0.34
CA ILE A 44 -32.46 35.05 -0.58
C ILE A 44 -31.60 34.25 -1.56
N VAL A 45 -31.43 32.96 -1.30
CA VAL A 45 -30.73 32.05 -2.20
C VAL A 45 -31.61 31.72 -3.40
N VAL A 46 -31.18 32.12 -4.60
CA VAL A 46 -31.93 31.93 -5.85
C VAL A 46 -31.55 30.61 -6.53
N ARG A 47 -30.24 30.29 -6.56
CA ARG A 47 -29.71 29.03 -7.10
C ARG A 47 -28.33 28.72 -6.54
N GLY A 48 -27.94 27.45 -6.58
CA GLY A 48 -26.57 27.04 -6.32
C GLY A 48 -25.68 27.24 -7.55
N GLU A 49 -24.51 27.85 -7.39
CA GLU A 49 -23.48 27.95 -8.43
C GLU A 49 -22.11 27.65 -7.81
N MET A 50 -21.69 26.38 -7.84
CA MET A 50 -20.49 25.92 -7.14
C MET A 50 -19.23 26.70 -7.54
N PRO A 51 -18.38 27.14 -6.58
CA PRO A 51 -18.42 26.94 -5.12
C PRO A 51 -19.40 27.83 -4.31
N SER A 52 -20.11 28.72 -4.96
CA SER A 52 -20.90 29.80 -4.35
C SER A 52 -22.42 29.59 -4.43
N PHE A 53 -23.17 30.50 -3.83
CA PHE A 53 -24.61 30.62 -4.01
C PHE A 53 -24.91 31.88 -4.79
N ILE A 54 -25.86 31.83 -5.72
CA ILE A 54 -26.40 33.07 -6.29
C ILE A 54 -27.52 33.56 -5.38
N VAL A 55 -27.36 34.79 -4.92
CA VAL A 55 -28.27 35.46 -4.00
C VAL A 55 -28.85 36.72 -4.61
N ARG A 56 -30.05 37.08 -4.18
CA ARG A 56 -30.73 38.33 -4.54
C ARG A 56 -31.11 39.07 -3.26
N GLU A 57 -30.99 40.39 -3.28
CA GLU A 57 -31.46 41.24 -2.17
C GLU A 57 -32.98 41.12 -2.01
N ILE A 58 -33.44 41.09 -0.76
CA ILE A 58 -34.87 41.13 -0.42
C ILE A 58 -35.24 42.58 -0.15
N GLU A 59 -36.13 43.14 -0.96
CA GLU A 59 -36.68 44.48 -0.72
C GLU A 59 -37.64 44.45 0.50
N PRO A 60 -37.45 45.34 1.50
CA PRO A 60 -38.31 45.40 2.67
C PRO A 60 -39.78 45.64 2.30
N GLY A 61 -40.68 44.79 2.80
CA GLY A 61 -42.12 44.93 2.60
C GLY A 61 -42.67 44.29 1.32
N ILE A 62 -41.83 43.70 0.48
CA ILE A 62 -42.27 42.91 -0.68
C ILE A 62 -42.34 41.43 -0.28
N PRO A 63 -43.46 40.72 -0.55
CA PRO A 63 -43.54 39.29 -0.28
C PRO A 63 -42.50 38.52 -1.09
N LEU A 64 -41.86 37.52 -0.47
CA LEU A 64 -40.79 36.75 -1.08
C LEU A 64 -41.25 36.09 -2.40
N PRO A 65 -40.51 36.28 -3.51
CA PRO A 65 -40.85 35.65 -4.77
C PRO A 65 -40.77 34.12 -4.65
N ARG A 66 -41.77 33.41 -5.19
CA ARG A 66 -41.76 31.94 -5.25
C ARG A 66 -40.87 31.50 -6.40
N PHE A 67 -39.70 30.93 -6.09
CA PHE A 67 -38.81 30.34 -7.08
C PHE A 67 -39.30 28.95 -7.53
N PRO A 68 -39.06 28.56 -8.80
CA PRO A 68 -39.53 27.28 -9.36
C PRO A 68 -38.96 26.04 -8.65
N ASN A 69 -37.91 26.18 -7.83
CA ASN A 69 -37.27 25.09 -7.08
C ASN A 69 -37.17 25.41 -5.57
N HIS A 70 -38.10 26.19 -5.02
CA HIS A 70 -38.06 26.53 -3.59
C HIS A 70 -38.03 25.28 -2.70
N GLY A 71 -37.05 25.22 -1.79
CA GLY A 71 -36.84 24.12 -0.86
C GLY A 71 -35.95 22.98 -1.37
N THR A 72 -35.53 22.98 -2.65
CA THR A 72 -34.57 21.96 -3.12
C THR A 72 -33.20 22.18 -2.47
N THR A 73 -32.64 21.12 -1.91
CA THR A 73 -31.30 21.13 -1.32
C THR A 73 -30.25 21.34 -2.41
N ILE A 74 -29.35 22.30 -2.21
CA ILE A 74 -28.19 22.49 -3.08
C ILE A 74 -27.13 21.50 -2.63
N GLU A 75 -27.06 20.36 -3.30
CA GLU A 75 -25.97 19.39 -3.10
C GLU A 75 -24.65 20.04 -3.51
N LYS A 76 -23.65 20.00 -2.63
CA LYS A 76 -22.28 20.33 -3.03
C LYS A 76 -21.79 19.23 -3.97
N SER A 77 -21.19 19.58 -5.11
CA SER A 77 -20.58 18.56 -5.97
C SER A 77 -19.53 17.82 -5.17
N GLU A 78 -19.55 16.51 -5.30
CA GLU A 78 -18.56 15.59 -4.75
C GLU A 78 -17.10 15.99 -5.09
N HIS A 79 -16.91 16.76 -6.17
CA HIS A 79 -15.64 17.35 -6.60
C HIS A 79 -15.08 18.49 -5.72
N GLN A 80 -15.78 18.90 -4.65
CA GLN A 80 -15.25 19.79 -3.62
C GLN A 80 -15.18 19.11 -2.25
N ARG A 81 -14.71 17.85 -2.21
CA ARG A 81 -14.02 17.38 -1.01
C ARG A 81 -12.93 18.39 -0.69
N ASN A 82 -12.90 18.88 0.55
CA ASN A 82 -11.86 19.79 0.99
C ASN A 82 -10.50 19.11 0.69
N SER A 83 -9.48 19.85 0.28
CA SER A 83 -8.13 19.26 0.11
C SER A 83 -7.69 18.49 1.36
N ALA A 84 -8.16 18.92 2.54
CA ALA A 84 -8.05 18.20 3.80
C ALA A 84 -8.78 16.84 3.81
N ASP A 85 -9.99 16.75 3.27
CA ASP A 85 -10.76 15.49 3.19
C ASP A 85 -10.12 14.53 2.18
N VAL A 86 -9.60 15.05 1.06
CA VAL A 86 -8.85 14.25 0.08
C VAL A 86 -7.59 13.69 0.70
N ALA A 87 -6.80 14.53 1.39
CA ALA A 87 -5.60 14.09 2.08
C ALA A 87 -5.89 13.06 3.18
N VAL A 88 -6.99 13.21 3.92
CA VAL A 88 -7.42 12.20 4.90
C VAL A 88 -7.80 10.89 4.21
N SER A 89 -8.56 10.92 3.11
CA SER A 89 -8.90 9.70 2.36
C SER A 89 -7.67 9.02 1.75
N GLU A 90 -6.73 9.78 1.18
CA GLU A 90 -5.48 9.24 0.63
C GLU A 90 -4.61 8.60 1.74
N GLN A 91 -4.53 9.24 2.91
CA GLN A 91 -3.83 8.66 4.06
C GLN A 91 -4.49 7.37 4.55
N GLU A 92 -5.83 7.31 4.55
CA GLU A 92 -6.56 6.09 4.90
C GLU A 92 -6.32 4.98 3.89
N GLU A 93 -6.37 5.29 2.60
CA GLU A 93 -6.07 4.34 1.51
C GLU A 93 -4.64 3.82 1.61
N GLN A 94 -3.65 4.70 1.78
CA GLN A 94 -2.25 4.31 1.99
C GLN A 94 -2.08 3.45 3.23
N ARG A 95 -2.78 3.77 4.33
CA ARG A 95 -2.74 2.99 5.57
C ARG A 95 -3.34 1.60 5.37
N LEU A 96 -4.42 1.48 4.60
CA LEU A 96 -5.04 0.20 4.26
C LEU A 96 -4.14 -0.62 3.34
N ALA A 97 -3.58 -0.01 2.29
CA ALA A 97 -2.63 -0.65 1.39
C ALA A 97 -1.40 -1.17 2.15
N TRP A 98 -0.85 -0.36 3.06
CA TRP A 98 0.28 -0.76 3.90
C TRP A 98 -0.05 -1.92 4.85
N LYS A 99 -1.25 -1.93 5.45
CA LYS A 99 -1.73 -3.04 6.27
C LYS A 99 -1.86 -4.32 5.44
N GLN A 100 -2.40 -4.23 4.22
CA GLN A 100 -2.53 -5.37 3.32
C GLN A 100 -1.16 -5.90 2.89
N LEU A 101 -0.22 -5.02 2.52
CA LEU A 101 1.15 -5.37 2.17
C LEU A 101 1.86 -6.09 3.33
N LYS A 102 1.81 -5.52 4.54
CA LYS A 102 2.37 -6.17 5.75
C LYS A 102 1.78 -7.55 6.01
N ARG A 103 0.47 -7.71 5.81
CA ARG A 103 -0.20 -9.01 5.98
C ARG A 103 0.30 -10.02 4.95
N ARG A 104 0.40 -9.64 3.68
CA ARG A 104 0.94 -10.48 2.61
C ARG A 104 2.40 -10.88 2.88
N MET A 105 3.24 -9.93 3.28
CA MET A 105 4.64 -10.18 3.64
C MET A 105 4.77 -11.17 4.81
N ARG A 106 3.94 -11.03 5.86
CA ARG A 106 3.95 -11.97 7.00
C ARG A 106 3.53 -13.38 6.59
N ILE A 107 2.46 -13.51 5.82
CA ILE A 107 1.96 -14.81 5.35
C ILE A 107 3.00 -15.46 4.41
N GLY A 108 3.54 -14.69 3.46
CA GLY A 108 4.55 -15.20 2.53
C GLY A 108 5.86 -15.57 3.22
N ALA A 109 6.34 -14.78 4.19
CA ALA A 109 7.52 -15.13 4.97
C ALA A 109 7.30 -16.39 5.83
N ALA A 110 6.12 -16.55 6.44
CA ALA A 110 5.78 -17.75 7.20
C ALA A 110 5.69 -18.99 6.30
N ALA A 111 5.04 -18.87 5.14
CA ALA A 111 4.95 -19.94 4.15
C ALA A 111 6.33 -20.32 3.60
N SER A 112 7.17 -19.34 3.29
CA SER A 112 8.55 -19.56 2.84
C SER A 112 9.38 -20.24 3.94
N GLY A 113 9.27 -19.80 5.19
CA GLY A 113 9.93 -20.44 6.33
C GLY A 113 9.50 -21.89 6.52
N ALA A 114 8.20 -22.18 6.45
CA ALA A 114 7.69 -23.55 6.53
C ALA A 114 8.19 -24.42 5.38
N PHE A 115 8.25 -23.88 4.16
CA PHE A 115 8.81 -24.56 3.01
C PHE A 115 10.31 -24.83 3.18
N GLY A 116 11.09 -23.83 3.62
CA GLY A 116 12.50 -23.96 3.92
C GLY A 116 12.80 -24.99 5.00
N LEU A 117 11.95 -25.09 6.03
CA LEU A 117 12.03 -26.12 7.05
C LEU A 117 11.86 -27.53 6.45
N LEU A 118 10.85 -27.72 5.59
CA LEU A 118 10.63 -29.01 4.92
C LEU A 118 11.82 -29.40 4.03
N VAL A 119 12.35 -28.44 3.26
CA VAL A 119 13.54 -28.67 2.42
C VAL A 119 14.77 -28.99 3.28
N GLY A 120 14.96 -28.26 4.38
CA GLY A 120 16.05 -28.53 5.33
C GLY A 120 15.96 -29.92 5.97
N LEU A 121 14.77 -30.36 6.36
CA LEU A 121 14.57 -31.71 6.90
C LEU A 121 14.79 -32.80 5.85
N ALA A 122 14.28 -32.60 4.62
CA ALA A 122 14.53 -33.52 3.51
C ALA A 122 16.03 -33.62 3.19
N ASN A 123 16.74 -32.50 3.22
CA ASN A 123 18.19 -32.45 3.04
C ASN A 123 18.93 -33.26 4.11
N ALA A 124 18.57 -33.09 5.39
CA ALA A 124 19.15 -33.88 6.49
C ALA A 124 18.83 -35.38 6.35
N ALA A 125 17.62 -35.75 5.93
CA ALA A 125 17.22 -37.13 5.72
C ALA A 125 18.04 -37.81 4.61
N LEU A 126 18.26 -37.13 3.48
CA LEU A 126 19.14 -37.60 2.41
C LEU A 126 20.57 -37.78 2.93
N GLY A 127 21.05 -36.80 3.70
CA GLY A 127 22.32 -36.84 4.39
C GLY A 127 22.56 -38.05 5.26
N GLY A 128 21.58 -38.35 6.12
CA GLY A 128 21.59 -39.53 6.98
C GLY A 128 21.53 -40.82 6.18
N HIS A 129 20.71 -40.86 5.11
CA HIS A 129 20.58 -42.03 4.25
C HIS A 129 21.88 -42.39 3.51
N TYR A 130 22.58 -41.39 2.96
CA TYR A 130 23.82 -41.61 2.21
C TYR A 130 25.10 -41.56 3.08
N ASN A 131 24.95 -41.40 4.40
CA ASN A 131 26.04 -41.23 5.35
C ASN A 131 27.06 -40.14 4.95
N TRP A 132 26.60 -39.07 4.29
CA TRP A 132 27.48 -38.04 3.73
C TRP A 132 28.27 -37.24 4.77
N ALA A 133 27.84 -37.26 6.03
CA ALA A 133 28.52 -36.60 7.13
C ALA A 133 29.28 -37.57 8.06
N SER A 134 29.47 -38.84 7.66
CA SER A 134 30.14 -39.85 8.51
C SER A 134 29.50 -39.96 9.91
N VAL A 135 28.17 -39.78 9.95
CA VAL A 135 27.39 -39.60 11.18
C VAL A 135 27.17 -40.97 11.81
N ASN A 136 28.24 -41.55 12.36
CA ASN A 136 28.19 -42.89 12.94
C ASN A 136 27.68 -42.88 14.40
N GLU A 137 27.43 -41.70 14.99
CA GLU A 137 26.97 -41.55 16.37
C GLU A 137 25.52 -41.04 16.47
N THR A 138 24.73 -41.67 17.34
CA THR A 138 23.31 -41.36 17.59
C THR A 138 23.05 -39.91 18.03
N ILE A 139 24.03 -39.24 18.65
CA ILE A 139 23.91 -37.86 19.15
C ILE A 139 24.00 -36.82 18.02
N GLN A 140 24.63 -37.16 16.89
CA GLN A 140 24.86 -36.22 15.79
C GLN A 140 23.66 -36.11 14.84
N LEU A 141 22.76 -37.12 14.81
CA LEU A 141 21.59 -37.12 13.94
C LEU A 141 20.57 -36.02 14.29
N PRO A 142 20.18 -35.81 15.57
CA PRO A 142 19.28 -34.71 15.94
C PRO A 142 19.87 -33.33 15.62
N LEU A 143 21.19 -33.17 15.80
CA LEU A 143 21.88 -31.92 15.50
C LEU A 143 21.90 -31.63 13.99
N LEU A 144 22.10 -32.66 13.16
CA LEU A 144 22.01 -32.57 11.70
C LEU A 144 20.61 -32.11 11.26
N HIS A 145 19.55 -32.73 11.78
CA HIS A 145 18.18 -32.36 11.46
C HIS A 145 17.84 -30.94 11.93
N ALA A 146 18.19 -30.59 13.16
CA ALA A 146 17.93 -29.26 13.71
C ALA A 146 18.70 -28.16 12.96
N GLY A 147 19.99 -28.39 12.68
CA GLY A 147 20.85 -27.44 11.96
C GLY A 147 20.37 -27.23 10.52
N SER A 148 20.07 -28.32 9.79
CA SER A 148 19.58 -28.23 8.41
C SER A 148 18.19 -27.58 8.33
N ALA A 149 17.29 -27.88 9.28
CA ALA A 149 15.99 -27.23 9.36
C ALA A 149 16.10 -25.73 9.64
N ALA A 150 16.97 -25.33 10.58
CA ALA A 150 17.20 -23.93 10.92
C ALA A 150 17.78 -23.15 9.72
N ILE A 151 18.79 -23.70 9.05
CA ILE A 151 19.41 -23.08 7.88
C ILE A 151 18.43 -23.01 6.70
N GLY A 152 17.68 -24.08 6.43
CA GLY A 152 16.66 -24.09 5.38
C GLY A 152 15.58 -23.03 5.62
N THR A 153 15.09 -22.91 6.86
CA THR A 153 14.10 -21.89 7.25
C THR A 153 14.64 -20.47 7.06
N ALA A 154 15.84 -20.20 7.59
CA ALA A 154 16.47 -18.89 7.50
C ALA A 154 16.75 -18.49 6.04
N ALA A 155 17.32 -19.41 5.25
CA ALA A 155 17.59 -19.20 3.84
C ALA A 155 16.30 -18.88 3.05
N ALA A 156 15.22 -19.64 3.27
CA ALA A 156 13.96 -19.40 2.57
C ALA A 156 13.35 -18.02 2.87
N ILE A 157 13.38 -17.57 4.12
CA ILE A 157 12.88 -16.25 4.51
C ILE A 157 13.73 -15.16 3.86
N VAL A 158 15.05 -15.28 3.93
CA VAL A 158 15.98 -14.31 3.34
C VAL A 158 15.81 -14.23 1.82
N LEU A 159 15.72 -15.38 1.14
CA LEU A 159 15.48 -15.44 -0.30
C LEU A 159 14.12 -14.88 -0.71
N TYR A 160 13.08 -15.08 0.09
CA TYR A 160 11.76 -14.48 -0.13
C TYR A 160 11.85 -12.95 -0.18
N PHE A 161 12.53 -12.33 0.79
CA PHE A 161 12.71 -10.88 0.80
C PHE A 161 13.64 -10.39 -0.32
N PHE A 162 14.76 -11.08 -0.55
CA PHE A 162 15.71 -10.73 -1.60
C PHE A 162 15.07 -10.77 -2.99
N THR A 163 14.36 -11.85 -3.31
CA THR A 163 13.73 -12.02 -4.64
C THR A 163 12.58 -11.05 -4.86
N GLY A 164 11.74 -10.81 -3.84
CA GLY A 164 10.68 -9.81 -3.96
C GLY A 164 11.22 -8.37 -4.03
N TRP A 165 12.31 -8.05 -3.30
CA TRP A 165 13.02 -6.78 -3.45
C TRP A 165 13.62 -6.61 -4.84
N PHE A 166 14.27 -7.65 -5.37
CA PHE A 166 14.86 -7.65 -6.71
C PHE A 166 13.79 -7.39 -7.79
N VAL A 167 12.66 -8.08 -7.71
CA VAL A 167 11.54 -7.90 -8.66
C VAL A 167 10.96 -6.49 -8.59
N THR A 168 10.86 -5.90 -7.40
CA THR A 168 10.27 -4.56 -7.23
C THR A 168 11.20 -3.41 -7.63
N HIS A 169 12.52 -3.58 -7.54
CA HIS A 169 13.47 -2.47 -7.70
C HIS A 169 14.39 -2.59 -8.92
N ILE A 170 14.65 -3.81 -9.41
CA ILE A 170 15.68 -4.06 -10.43
C ILE A 170 15.08 -4.49 -11.76
N LEU A 171 14.01 -5.30 -11.73
CA LEU A 171 13.29 -5.56 -12.98
C LEU A 171 12.68 -4.24 -13.48
N PRO A 172 12.69 -3.98 -14.79
CA PRO A 172 12.06 -2.81 -15.40
C PRO A 172 10.54 -2.95 -15.27
N ALA A 173 10.05 -2.80 -14.05
CA ALA A 173 8.65 -2.94 -13.74
C ALA A 173 8.07 -1.53 -13.72
N GLU A 174 6.93 -1.41 -14.38
CA GLU A 174 6.02 -0.28 -14.36
C GLU A 174 5.91 0.30 -12.94
N ALA A 175 5.61 1.60 -12.81
CA ALA A 175 5.62 2.34 -11.54
C ALA A 175 4.80 1.71 -10.37
N ASP A 176 4.05 0.64 -10.64
CA ASP A 176 3.19 -0.11 -9.73
C ASP A 176 3.65 -1.56 -9.47
N ALA A 177 4.93 -1.88 -9.65
CA ALA A 177 5.47 -3.22 -9.44
C ALA A 177 5.13 -3.79 -8.04
N VAL A 178 4.31 -4.84 -8.01
CA VAL A 178 3.90 -5.52 -6.78
C VAL A 178 5.06 -6.39 -6.26
N PHE A 179 5.22 -6.46 -4.94
CA PHE A 179 6.17 -7.39 -4.31
C PHE A 179 5.80 -8.84 -4.65
N GLU A 180 6.52 -9.42 -5.61
CA GLU A 180 6.30 -10.78 -6.10
C GLU A 180 7.62 -11.57 -6.09
N PRO A 181 7.85 -12.41 -5.06
CA PRO A 181 9.07 -13.20 -4.98
C PRO A 181 9.07 -14.33 -6.00
N SER A 182 10.21 -14.54 -6.65
CA SER A 182 10.39 -15.61 -7.63
C SER A 182 10.57 -16.96 -6.94
N PHE A 183 9.56 -17.83 -7.08
CA PHE A 183 9.60 -19.19 -6.55
C PHE A 183 10.80 -20.00 -7.08
N LEU A 184 11.13 -19.85 -8.37
CA LEU A 184 12.28 -20.55 -8.97
C LEU A 184 13.61 -20.09 -8.35
N ALA A 185 13.76 -18.78 -8.08
CA ALA A 185 14.97 -18.27 -7.43
C ALA A 185 15.06 -18.71 -5.96
N ILE A 186 13.92 -18.80 -5.24
CA ILE A 186 13.88 -19.37 -3.89
C ILE A 186 14.31 -20.85 -3.91
N LEU A 187 13.78 -21.65 -4.84
CA LEU A 187 14.17 -23.06 -4.98
C LEU A 187 15.66 -23.22 -5.25
N ALA A 188 16.19 -22.47 -6.22
CA ALA A 188 17.60 -22.53 -6.56
C ALA A 188 18.49 -22.12 -5.38
N GLY A 189 18.12 -21.05 -4.66
CA GLY A 189 18.85 -20.64 -3.47
C GLY A 189 18.79 -21.68 -2.34
N LEU A 190 17.67 -22.37 -2.15
CA LEU A 190 17.58 -23.46 -1.18
C LEU A 190 18.46 -24.66 -1.54
N VAL A 191 18.57 -25.00 -2.84
CA VAL A 191 19.54 -25.99 -3.32
C VAL A 191 20.97 -25.52 -3.01
N GLY A 192 21.27 -24.25 -3.26
CA GLY A 192 22.56 -23.67 -2.91
C GLY A 192 22.86 -23.73 -1.40
N ALA A 193 21.88 -23.43 -0.55
CA ALA A 193 21.99 -23.52 0.90
C ALA A 193 22.30 -24.96 1.35
N ALA A 194 21.60 -25.95 0.78
CA ALA A 194 21.83 -27.35 1.06
C ALA A 194 23.26 -27.77 0.67
N LEU A 195 23.75 -27.37 -0.51
CA LEU A 195 25.12 -27.65 -0.94
C LEU A 195 26.16 -27.02 -0.01
N GLY A 196 26.00 -25.73 0.31
CA GLY A 196 26.91 -25.02 1.21
C GLY A 196 26.97 -25.63 2.61
N PHE A 197 25.82 -26.10 3.12
CA PHE A 197 25.72 -26.84 4.37
C PHE A 197 26.54 -28.13 4.30
N TRP A 198 26.33 -28.96 3.29
CA TRP A 198 27.02 -30.23 3.13
C TRP A 198 28.53 -30.09 2.99
N MET A 199 28.99 -29.10 2.24
CA MET A 199 30.43 -28.86 2.04
C MET A 199 31.18 -28.58 3.35
N ASN A 200 30.49 -28.03 4.36
CA ASN A 200 31.14 -27.57 5.58
C ASN A 200 30.60 -28.21 6.85
N PHE A 201 29.59 -29.08 6.77
CA PHE A 201 28.99 -29.70 7.97
C PHE A 201 30.04 -30.46 8.80
N ALA A 202 30.94 -31.19 8.14
CA ALA A 202 32.01 -31.93 8.79
C ALA A 202 33.01 -31.06 9.58
N SER A 203 33.04 -29.73 9.33
CA SER A 203 33.90 -28.83 10.09
C SER A 203 33.44 -28.66 11.55
N GLY A 204 32.16 -28.90 11.84
CA GLY A 204 31.56 -28.63 13.16
C GLY A 204 31.48 -27.15 13.53
N ASP A 205 32.02 -26.23 12.71
CA ASP A 205 31.96 -24.79 12.95
C ASP A 205 30.69 -24.19 12.36
N VAL A 206 29.80 -23.78 13.26
CA VAL A 206 28.50 -23.17 12.93
C VAL A 206 28.67 -21.93 12.06
N ASN A 207 29.71 -21.11 12.27
CA ASN A 207 29.93 -19.89 11.50
C ASN A 207 30.31 -20.20 10.06
N THR A 208 31.24 -21.15 9.86
CA THR A 208 31.65 -21.61 8.53
C THR A 208 30.46 -22.23 7.78
N ILE A 209 29.68 -23.09 8.43
CA ILE A 209 28.48 -23.69 7.83
C ILE A 209 27.48 -22.62 7.40
N ALA A 210 27.19 -21.64 8.27
CA ALA A 210 26.24 -20.57 7.98
C ALA A 210 26.72 -19.69 6.81
N LEU A 211 28.00 -19.29 6.81
CA LEU A 211 28.59 -18.45 5.78
C LEU A 211 28.52 -19.11 4.40
N TRP A 212 28.90 -20.39 4.29
CA TRP A 212 28.88 -21.12 3.02
C TRP A 212 27.45 -21.41 2.55
N SER A 213 26.56 -21.81 3.46
CA SER A 213 25.14 -22.02 3.12
C SER A 213 24.51 -20.73 2.58
N ALA A 214 24.77 -19.58 3.22
CA ALA A 214 24.29 -18.29 2.76
C ALA A 214 24.92 -17.89 1.42
N GLY A 215 26.24 -17.98 1.28
CA GLY A 215 26.96 -17.58 0.07
C GLY A 215 26.52 -18.35 -1.17
N VAL A 216 26.45 -19.69 -1.09
CA VAL A 216 26.03 -20.52 -2.22
C VAL A 216 24.53 -20.32 -2.52
N SER A 217 23.70 -20.15 -1.49
CA SER A 217 22.27 -19.82 -1.65
C SER A 217 22.05 -18.54 -2.46
N PHE A 218 22.71 -17.45 -2.07
CA PHE A 218 22.59 -16.18 -2.79
C PHE A 218 23.14 -16.26 -4.21
N ALA A 219 24.25 -16.97 -4.43
CA ALA A 219 24.80 -17.14 -5.76
C ALA A 219 23.80 -17.83 -6.71
N PHE A 220 23.18 -18.94 -6.27
CA PHE A 220 22.19 -19.65 -7.08
C PHE A 220 20.93 -18.81 -7.34
N ALA A 221 20.42 -18.14 -6.32
CA ALA A 221 19.26 -17.27 -6.46
C ALA A 221 19.54 -16.10 -7.43
N ALA A 222 20.71 -15.47 -7.32
CA ALA A 222 21.13 -14.38 -8.20
C ALA A 222 21.27 -14.85 -9.66
N VAL A 223 21.84 -16.03 -9.90
CA VAL A 223 21.94 -16.61 -11.25
C VAL A 223 20.56 -16.81 -11.86
N VAL A 224 19.61 -17.40 -11.12
CA VAL A 224 18.25 -17.61 -11.63
C VAL A 224 17.52 -16.29 -11.86
N CYS A 225 17.66 -15.30 -10.97
CA CYS A 225 17.11 -13.96 -11.17
C CYS A 225 17.69 -13.30 -12.42
N GLY A 226 19.01 -13.38 -12.62
CA GLY A 226 19.71 -12.81 -13.78
C GLY A 226 19.28 -13.47 -15.09
N VAL A 227 19.21 -14.81 -15.14
CA VAL A 227 18.71 -15.55 -16.31
C VAL A 227 17.27 -15.19 -16.62
N SER A 228 16.41 -15.13 -15.59
CA SER A 228 15.00 -14.76 -15.76
C SER A 228 14.87 -13.35 -16.35
N TRP A 229 15.68 -12.40 -15.88
CA TRP A 229 15.71 -11.04 -16.41
C TRP A 229 16.13 -10.99 -17.89
N VAL A 230 17.21 -11.68 -18.26
CA VAL A 230 17.69 -11.74 -19.65
C VAL A 230 16.64 -12.35 -20.58
N VAL A 231 15.96 -13.42 -20.15
CA VAL A 231 14.89 -14.06 -20.92
C VAL A 231 13.69 -13.12 -21.11
N THR A 232 13.34 -12.33 -20.09
CA THR A 232 12.26 -11.34 -20.20
C THR A 232 12.62 -10.23 -21.19
N LEU A 233 13.85 -9.71 -21.14
CA LEU A 233 14.33 -8.71 -22.09
C LEU A 233 14.37 -9.21 -23.54
N ALA A 234 14.68 -10.49 -23.76
CA ALA A 234 14.73 -11.07 -25.10
C ALA A 234 13.34 -11.28 -25.74
N ARG A 235 12.25 -11.17 -24.96
CA ARG A 235 10.86 -11.38 -25.41
C ARG A 235 10.08 -10.08 -25.65
N GLY A 236 10.57 -8.94 -25.15
CA GLY A 236 9.97 -7.61 -25.35
C GLY A 236 10.58 -6.91 -26.54
#